data_AF-A0A7W1RU91-F1
#
_entry.id   AF-A0A7W1RU91-F1
#
_cell.length_a   1.000
_cell.length_b   1.000
_cell.length_c   1.000
_cell.angle_alpha   90.00
_cell.angle_beta   90.00
_cell.angle_gamma   90.00
#
_symmetry.space_group_name_H-M   'P 1'
#
loop_
_entity.id
_entity.type
_entity.pdbx_description
1 polymer ?
#
loop_
_entity_poly.entity_id
_entity_poly.type
_entity_poly.pdbx_seq_one_letter_code
_entity_poly.pdbx_strand_id
1 'polypeptide(L)'
;MDNGGGEFAALVPTWPQREIRLSEVMSELLSLGSHIHIVTNTHSGNGPFAHAMRRVAEVLAADTHLNLSLDDALTTEEEEGLHRKRLVTENLVIWGSMNFTRSGLQRNAEDVSLELDRPAVAKAINEMEQLHGEGAR
;
A
#
# COMPACT_ATOMS: atom_id res chain seq x y z
N MET A 1 -13.15 -3.37 12.15
CA MET A 1 -13.35 -4.28 11.00
C MET A 1 -12.67 -5.59 11.30
N ASP A 2 -13.38 -6.70 11.08
CA ASP A 2 -12.84 -8.07 11.09
C ASP A 2 -12.84 -8.55 9.64
N ASN A 3 -11.65 -8.78 9.06
CA ASN A 3 -11.49 -9.30 7.70
C ASN A 3 -11.19 -10.82 7.68
N GLY A 4 -11.32 -11.50 8.82
CA GLY A 4 -11.05 -12.93 8.96
C GLY A 4 -12.22 -13.86 8.64
N GLY A 5 -13.42 -13.31 8.38
CA GLY A 5 -14.64 -14.07 8.12
C GLY A 5 -14.66 -14.88 6.81
N GLY A 6 -13.60 -14.83 6.00
CA GLY A 6 -13.49 -15.59 4.74
C GLY A 6 -14.21 -14.94 3.55
N GLU A 7 -14.74 -13.73 3.69
CA GLU A 7 -15.46 -13.00 2.63
C GLU A 7 -14.57 -12.74 1.39
N PHE A 8 -13.26 -12.67 1.57
CA PHE A 8 -12.29 -12.48 0.48
C PHE A 8 -11.90 -13.76 -0.26
N ALA A 9 -12.37 -14.94 0.18
CA ALA A 9 -12.12 -16.21 -0.52
C ALA A 9 -12.74 -16.22 -1.92
N ALA A 10 -13.75 -15.38 -2.18
CA ALA A 10 -14.31 -15.20 -3.52
C ALA A 10 -13.35 -14.47 -4.49
N LEU A 11 -12.42 -13.67 -3.98
CA LEU A 11 -11.40 -12.99 -4.78
C LEU A 11 -10.16 -13.88 -4.95
N VAL A 12 -9.69 -14.46 -3.84
CA VAL A 12 -8.53 -15.35 -3.82
C VAL A 12 -8.89 -16.59 -3.01
N PRO A 13 -9.28 -17.71 -3.66
CA PRO A 13 -9.79 -18.91 -2.98
C PRO A 13 -8.81 -19.57 -2.01
N THR A 14 -7.51 -19.30 -2.16
CA THR A 14 -6.43 -19.84 -1.33
C THR A 14 -6.23 -19.04 -0.04
N TRP A 15 -6.88 -17.88 0.11
CA TRP A 15 -6.71 -17.07 1.31
C TRP A 15 -7.37 -17.73 2.54
N PRO A 16 -6.64 -17.77 3.67
CA PRO A 16 -7.12 -18.43 4.87
C PRO A 16 -8.24 -17.62 5.55
N GLN A 17 -9.11 -18.30 6.30
CA GLN A 17 -10.09 -17.66 7.19
C GLN A 17 -9.41 -17.10 8.45
N ARG A 18 -8.55 -16.10 8.26
CA ARG A 18 -7.91 -15.29 9.30
C ARG A 18 -7.71 -13.86 8.78
N GLU A 19 -7.26 -12.98 9.66
CA GLU A 19 -6.84 -11.64 9.26
C GLU A 19 -5.83 -11.70 8.10
N ILE A 20 -6.15 -11.00 7.02
CA ILE A 20 -5.34 -10.91 5.80
C ILE A 20 -4.48 -9.65 5.91
N ARG A 21 -3.16 -9.83 5.80
CA ARG A 21 -2.20 -8.73 5.92
C ARG A 21 -2.10 -7.95 4.61
N LEU A 22 -1.77 -6.66 4.69
CA LEU A 22 -1.51 -5.85 3.49
C LEU A 22 -0.43 -6.47 2.59
N SER A 23 0.63 -7.02 3.18
CA SER A 23 1.69 -7.71 2.42
C SER A 23 1.16 -8.88 1.60
N GLU A 24 0.14 -9.60 2.08
CA GLU A 24 -0.46 -10.73 1.35
C GLU A 24 -1.26 -10.24 0.14
N VAL A 25 -2.01 -9.15 0.30
CA VAL A 25 -2.72 -8.49 -0.81
C VAL A 25 -1.73 -8.01 -1.87
N MET A 26 -0.66 -7.32 -1.46
CA MET A 26 0.37 -6.83 -2.39
C MET A 26 1.13 -7.99 -3.06
N SER A 27 1.34 -9.09 -2.35
CA SER A 27 1.98 -10.29 -2.90
C SER A 27 1.13 -10.92 -4.01
N GLU A 28 -0.19 -10.95 -3.84
CA GLU A 28 -1.12 -11.43 -4.86
C GLU A 28 -1.13 -10.48 -6.08
N LEU A 29 -1.14 -9.17 -5.86
CA LEU A 29 -1.07 -8.22 -6.96
C LEU A 29 0.23 -8.36 -7.77
N LEU A 30 1.37 -8.58 -7.10
CA LEU A 30 2.65 -8.88 -7.77
C LEU A 30 2.59 -10.20 -8.54
N SER A 31 1.99 -11.26 -7.99
CA SER A 31 1.90 -12.56 -8.66
C SER A 31 1.03 -12.50 -9.93
N LEU A 32 0.04 -11.60 -9.94
CA LEU A 32 -0.78 -11.28 -11.11
C LEU A 32 -0.07 -10.38 -12.13
N GLY A 33 1.18 -9.95 -11.86
CA GLY A 33 1.99 -9.12 -12.75
C GLY A 33 1.81 -7.61 -12.58
N SER A 34 1.15 -7.16 -11.51
CA SER A 34 1.00 -5.73 -11.24
C SER A 34 2.35 -5.11 -10.88
N HIS A 35 2.61 -3.91 -11.39
CA HIS A 35 3.73 -3.10 -10.94
C HIS A 35 3.37 -2.41 -9.63
N ILE A 36 4.16 -2.64 -8.59
CA ILE A 36 3.93 -2.11 -7.25
C ILE A 36 5.09 -1.20 -6.87
N HIS A 37 4.76 0.05 -6.57
CA HIS A 37 5.67 1.02 -6.00
C HIS A 37 5.32 1.27 -4.53
N ILE A 38 6.26 0.95 -3.63
CA ILE A 38 6.14 1.16 -2.19
C ILE A 38 7.20 2.16 -1.76
N VAL A 39 6.75 3.26 -1.17
CA VAL A 39 7.60 4.27 -0.54
C VAL A 39 7.21 4.33 0.94
N THR A 40 8.17 4.10 1.83
CA THR A 40 7.91 4.13 3.28
C THR A 40 9.13 4.65 4.04
N ASN A 41 8.97 5.08 5.30
CA ASN A 41 10.11 5.52 6.12
C ASN A 41 10.89 4.33 6.70
N THR A 42 12.10 4.59 7.20
CA THR A 42 12.96 3.57 7.84
C THR A 42 12.52 3.19 9.26
N HIS A 43 11.35 3.65 9.72
CA HIS A 43 10.87 3.32 11.06
C HIS A 43 10.85 1.79 11.25
N SER A 44 11.33 1.34 12.42
CA SER A 44 11.56 -0.09 12.71
C SER A 44 10.35 -1.00 12.44
N GLY A 45 9.12 -0.46 12.57
CA GLY A 45 7.88 -1.17 12.25
C GLY A 45 7.67 -1.52 10.77
N ASN A 46 8.30 -0.80 9.83
CA ASN A 46 8.17 -1.04 8.39
C ASN A 46 9.17 -2.09 7.87
N GLY A 47 10.24 -2.36 8.61
CA GLY A 47 11.27 -3.34 8.24
C GLY A 47 10.72 -4.73 7.90
N PRO A 48 9.87 -5.34 8.75
CA PRO A 48 9.26 -6.63 8.46
C PRO A 48 8.40 -6.64 7.18
N PHE A 49 7.65 -5.56 6.93
CA PHE A 49 6.84 -5.43 5.72
C PHE A 49 7.72 -5.31 4.47
N ALA A 50 8.72 -4.44 4.50
CA ALA A 50 9.66 -4.26 3.38
C ALA A 50 10.44 -5.54 3.09
N HIS A 51 10.89 -6.26 4.12
CA HIS A 51 11.56 -7.54 3.96
C HIS A 51 10.64 -8.61 3.35
N ALA A 52 9.38 -8.68 3.79
CA ALA A 52 8.40 -9.60 3.22
C ALA A 52 8.16 -9.33 1.74
N MET A 53 7.99 -8.06 1.34
CA MET A 53 7.78 -7.70 -0.07
C MET A 53 8.97 -8.03 -0.95
N ARG A 54 10.20 -7.74 -0.50
CA ARG A 54 11.43 -8.11 -1.22
C ARG A 54 11.54 -9.62 -1.41
N ARG A 55 11.29 -10.40 -0.35
CA ARG A 55 11.35 -11.86 -0.42
C ARG A 55 10.31 -12.44 -1.38
N VAL A 56 9.11 -11.85 -1.43
CA VAL A 56 8.07 -12.27 -2.36
C VAL A 56 8.46 -11.97 -3.81
N ALA A 57 8.96 -10.77 -4.10
CA ALA A 57 9.42 -10.40 -5.43
C ALA A 57 10.53 -11.36 -5.92
N GLU A 58 11.50 -11.68 -5.05
CA GLU A 58 12.58 -12.62 -5.36
C GLU A 58 12.03 -14.03 -5.69
N VAL A 59 11.11 -14.56 -4.87
CA VAL A 59 10.51 -15.90 -5.08
C VAL A 59 9.69 -15.96 -6.37
N LEU A 60 9.02 -14.87 -6.73
CA LEU A 60 8.23 -14.77 -7.95
C LEU A 60 9.05 -14.38 -9.19
N ALA A 61 10.35 -14.10 -9.04
CA ALA A 61 11.20 -13.49 -10.06
C ALA A 61 10.58 -12.21 -10.65
N ALA A 62 9.94 -11.41 -9.79
CA ALA A 62 9.20 -10.19 -10.11
C ALA A 62 9.92 -8.91 -9.62
N ASP A 63 11.26 -8.96 -9.50
CA ASP A 63 12.07 -7.82 -9.04
C ASP A 63 11.86 -6.56 -9.89
N THR A 64 11.57 -6.71 -11.18
CA THR A 64 11.26 -5.60 -12.10
C THR A 64 9.87 -5.00 -11.87
N HIS A 65 8.98 -5.71 -11.20
CA HIS A 65 7.62 -5.25 -10.89
C HIS A 65 7.49 -4.67 -9.48
N LEU A 66 8.54 -4.74 -8.66
CA LEU A 66 8.55 -4.15 -7.32
C LEU A 66 9.58 -3.03 -7.23
N ASN A 67 9.12 -1.79 -7.11
CA ASN A 67 9.95 -0.68 -6.68
C ASN A 67 9.70 -0.44 -5.18
N LEU A 68 10.72 -0.63 -4.34
CA LEU A 68 10.63 -0.39 -2.90
C LEU A 68 11.72 0.55 -2.44
N SER A 69 11.32 1.73 -1.98
CA SER A 69 12.20 2.77 -1.46
C SER A 69 11.93 3.04 0.03
N LEU A 70 13.02 3.23 0.77
CA LEU A 70 12.99 3.70 2.15
C LEU A 70 13.49 5.13 2.15
N ASP A 71 12.64 6.07 2.59
CA ASP A 71 12.95 7.50 2.57
C ASP A 71 12.80 8.08 3.98
N ASP A 72 13.91 8.54 4.55
CA ASP A 72 13.93 9.15 5.89
C ASP A 72 13.25 10.52 5.93
N ALA A 73 13.07 11.18 4.79
CA ALA A 73 12.29 12.42 4.72
C ALA A 73 10.77 12.17 4.93
N LEU A 74 10.32 10.91 5.01
CA LEU A 74 8.98 10.51 5.46
C LEU A 74 8.78 10.53 6.98
N THR A 75 9.78 10.95 7.76
CA THR A 75 9.73 10.92 9.23
C THR A 75 9.09 12.14 9.89
N THR A 76 8.91 13.24 9.16
CA THR A 76 8.28 14.46 9.70
C THR A 76 6.77 14.43 9.48
N GLU A 77 6.02 14.26 10.58
CA GLU A 77 4.54 14.29 10.60
C GLU A 77 3.96 15.72 10.43
N GLU A 78 4.78 16.74 10.17
CA GLU A 78 4.42 18.16 10.24
C GLU A 78 4.44 18.90 8.88
N GLU A 79 4.25 18.21 7.75
CA GLU A 79 3.80 18.93 6.54
C GLU A 79 2.28 18.99 6.53
N GLU A 80 1.74 20.12 7.03
CA GLU A 80 0.34 20.54 6.86
C GLU A 80 -0.01 20.54 5.36
N GLY A 81 -0.52 19.40 4.87
CA GLY A 81 -0.94 19.23 3.48
C GLY A 81 -0.65 17.85 2.89
N LEU A 82 0.26 17.07 3.47
CA LEU A 82 0.63 15.76 2.94
C LEU A 82 0.47 14.65 4.01
N HIS A 83 -0.78 14.22 4.20
CA HIS A 83 -1.09 12.93 4.80
C HIS A 83 -0.62 11.81 3.83
N ARG A 84 0.68 11.47 3.88
CA ARG A 84 1.43 10.55 2.99
C ARG A 84 1.05 9.07 3.07
N LYS A 85 -0.14 8.76 3.59
CA LYS A 85 -0.66 7.40 3.75
C LYS A 85 -1.74 7.20 2.70
N ARG A 86 -1.28 6.84 1.49
CA ARG A 86 -2.11 6.73 0.30
C ARG A 86 -1.88 5.38 -0.39
N LEU A 87 -2.95 4.80 -0.92
CA LEU A 87 -2.93 3.71 -1.89
C LEU A 87 -3.52 4.27 -3.17
N VAL A 88 -2.71 4.38 -4.21
CA VAL A 88 -3.14 4.88 -5.53
C VAL A 88 -3.10 3.71 -6.51
N THR A 89 -4.17 3.58 -7.30
CA THR A 89 -4.26 2.67 -8.43
C THR A 89 -4.76 3.45 -9.64
N GLU A 90 -4.84 2.81 -10.81
CA GLU A 90 -5.43 3.41 -12.00
C GLU A 90 -6.91 3.77 -11.86
N ASN A 91 -7.63 3.16 -10.91
CA ASN A 91 -9.09 3.24 -10.81
C ASN A 91 -9.58 3.93 -9.54
N LEU A 92 -8.75 4.01 -8.51
CA LEU A 92 -9.14 4.53 -7.20
C LEU A 92 -7.94 5.03 -6.41
N VAL A 93 -8.24 5.92 -5.46
CA VAL A 93 -7.31 6.36 -4.42
C VAL A 93 -7.94 6.14 -3.06
N ILE A 94 -7.19 5.51 -2.16
CA ILE A 94 -7.51 5.45 -0.73
C ILE A 94 -6.50 6.31 0.01
N TRP A 95 -6.96 7.18 0.89
CA TRP A 95 -6.08 8.03 1.68
C TRP A 95 -6.73 8.40 3.02
N GLY A 96 -5.93 8.88 3.96
CA GLY A 96 -6.44 9.30 5.26
C GLY A 96 -5.36 9.57 6.29
N SER A 97 -5.78 9.80 7.54
CA SER A 97 -4.86 9.93 8.67
C SER A 97 -4.29 8.58 9.13
N MET A 98 -4.88 7.47 8.65
CA MET A 98 -4.58 6.10 9.04
C MET A 98 -3.25 5.55 8.53
N ASN A 99 -2.46 4.96 9.44
CA ASN A 99 -1.42 4.00 9.07
C ASN A 99 -2.06 2.69 8.57
N PHE A 100 -1.56 2.11 7.47
CA PHE A 100 -1.97 0.78 7.00
C PHE A 100 -1.46 -0.35 7.93
N THR A 101 -1.88 -0.32 9.19
CA THR A 101 -1.52 -1.24 10.26
C THR A 101 -2.77 -1.56 11.06
N ARG A 102 -2.81 -2.73 11.69
CA ARG A 102 -3.91 -3.14 12.56
C ARG A 102 -4.20 -2.12 13.67
N SER A 103 -3.15 -1.51 14.22
CA SER A 103 -3.24 -0.53 15.31
C SER A 103 -3.88 0.78 14.87
N GLY A 104 -3.56 1.26 13.65
CA GLY A 104 -4.18 2.45 13.07
C GLY A 104 -5.69 2.28 12.94
N LEU A 105 -6.10 1.23 12.22
CA LEU A 105 -7.51 0.96 11.92
C LEU A 105 -8.41 0.71 13.16
N GLN A 106 -7.85 0.24 14.28
CA GLN A 106 -8.66 -0.21 15.44
C GLN A 106 -8.61 0.70 16.68
N ARG A 107 -7.59 1.54 16.86
CA ARG A 107 -7.40 2.29 18.12
C ARG A 107 -7.64 3.78 18.01
N ASN A 108 -7.57 4.35 16.81
CA ASN A 108 -7.65 5.78 16.60
C ASN A 108 -8.95 6.10 15.85
N ALA A 109 -9.57 7.25 16.14
CA ALA A 109 -10.64 7.80 15.32
C ALA A 109 -10.02 8.32 14.01
N GLU A 110 -9.74 7.40 13.09
CA GLU A 110 -9.05 7.71 11.83
C GLU A 110 -10.06 7.87 10.71
N ASP A 111 -9.80 8.86 9.85
CA ASP A 111 -10.58 9.10 8.64
C ASP A 111 -9.96 8.30 7.49
N VAL A 112 -10.79 7.59 6.73
CA VAL A 112 -10.43 6.90 5.50
C VAL A 112 -11.33 7.42 4.39
N SER A 113 -10.71 8.05 3.41
CA SER A 113 -11.37 8.58 2.23
C SER A 113 -11.10 7.68 1.02
N LEU A 114 -12.13 7.45 0.21
CA LEU A 114 -12.08 6.73 -1.06
C LEU A 114 -12.48 7.67 -2.18
N GLU A 115 -11.61 7.82 -3.17
CA GLU A 115 -11.86 8.61 -4.38
C GLU A 115 -11.89 7.70 -5.61
N LEU A 116 -12.90 7.89 -6.46
CA LEU A 116 -13.17 7.12 -7.68
C LEU A 116 -13.35 8.02 -8.91
N ASP A 117 -13.39 9.34 -8.75
CA ASP A 117 -13.49 10.29 -9.84
C ASP A 117 -12.21 10.25 -10.69
N ARG A 118 -12.35 9.95 -11.99
CA ARG A 118 -11.20 9.71 -12.88
C ARG A 118 -10.22 10.89 -12.94
N PRO A 119 -10.67 12.16 -13.08
CA PRO A 119 -9.79 13.32 -12.95
C PRO A 119 -9.01 13.36 -11.63
N ALA A 120 -9.66 13.09 -10.50
CA ALA A 120 -9.01 13.10 -9.20
C ALA A 120 -7.99 11.96 -9.05
N VAL A 121 -8.31 10.75 -9.53
CA VAL A 121 -7.40 9.60 -9.57
C VAL A 121 -6.18 9.90 -10.44
N ALA A 122 -6.39 10.42 -11.65
CA ALA A 122 -5.29 10.79 -12.56
C ALA A 122 -4.38 11.86 -11.96
N LYS A 123 -4.95 12.85 -11.26
CA LYS A 123 -4.18 13.85 -10.53
C LYS A 123 -3.31 13.21 -9.44
N ALA A 124 -3.86 12.29 -8.65
CA ALA A 124 -3.12 11.61 -7.60
C ALA A 124 -1.98 10.74 -8.15
N ILE A 125 -2.18 10.07 -9.29
CA ILE A 125 -1.12 9.31 -9.99
C ILE A 125 0.03 10.26 -10.37
N ASN A 126 -0.28 11.38 -11.03
CA ASN A 126 0.73 12.35 -11.43
C ASN A 126 1.50 12.94 -10.22
N GLU A 127 0.81 13.21 -9.10
CA GLU A 127 1.45 13.66 -7.86
C GLU A 127 2.44 12.61 -7.32
N MET A 128 2.05 11.33 -7.30
CA MET A 128 2.91 10.24 -6.86
C MET A 128 4.15 10.07 -7.75
N GLU A 129 3.98 10.17 -9.07
CA GLU A 129 5.09 10.13 -10.04
C GLU A 129 6.06 11.30 -9.84
N GLN A 130 5.55 12.51 -9.59
CA GLN A 130 6.39 13.69 -9.34
C GLN A 130 7.20 13.58 -8.04
N LEU A 131 6.60 13.01 -6.99
CA LEU A 131 7.24 12.89 -5.68
C LEU A 131 8.24 11.74 -5.60
N HIS A 132 8.01 10.65 -6.33
CA HIS A 132 8.73 9.40 -6.14
C HIS A 132 9.37 8.82 -7.42
N GLY A 133 9.25 9.50 -8.55
CA GLY A 133 9.87 9.14 -9.83
C GLY A 133 9.02 8.24 -10.72
N GLU A 134 9.39 8.17 -12.01
CA GLU A 134 8.71 7.38 -13.04
C GLU A 134 8.92 5.87 -12.81
N GLY A 135 7.95 5.23 -12.17
CA GLY A 135 7.89 3.77 -12.02
C GLY A 135 6.46 3.26 -11.74
N ALA A 136 5.45 4.11 -11.96
CA ALA A 136 4.04 3.84 -11.67
C ALA A 136 3.25 3.30 -12.88
N ARG A 137 3.95 2.83 -13.92
CA ARG A 137 3.36 2.24 -15.14
C ARG A 137 3.88 0.84 -15.39
#